data_AF-A0AAU6H8L3-F1
#
_entry.id   AF-A0AAU6H8L3-F1
#
_cell.length_a   1.000
_cell.length_b   1.000
_cell.length_c   1.000
_cell.angle_alpha   90.00
_cell.angle_beta   90.00
_cell.angle_gamma   90.00
#
_symmetry.space_group_name_H-M   'P 1'
#
loop_
_entity.id
_entity.type
_entity.pdbx_description
1 polymer ?
#
loop_
_entity_poly.entity_id
_entity_poly.type
_entity_poly.pdbx_seq_one_letter_code
_entity_poly.pdbx_strand_id
1 'polypeptide(L)'
;MSSPDISWSCTHFHLFRVWLAQAEGFSLSEMQGFGGDRPWSTLSTTLEPLLNHPDDAGPDLAPTQCAAMLPRLEAIIDERQQEGGDPDGELRTVDARQLVAVMKFCLDKDVELIFG
;
A
#
# COMPACT_ATOMS: atom_id res chain seq x y z
N MET A 1 5.10 -3.79 23.91
CA MET A 1 4.67 -4.32 22.61
C MET A 1 3.57 -3.40 22.11
N SER A 2 3.91 -2.43 21.27
CA SER A 2 2.93 -1.52 20.66
C SER A 2 3.38 -1.22 19.24
N SER A 3 3.71 -2.27 18.49
CA SER A 3 3.74 -2.15 17.03
C SER A 3 2.29 -1.98 16.58
N PRO A 4 1.97 -0.93 15.83
CA PRO A 4 0.62 -0.74 15.30
C PRO A 4 0.33 -1.82 14.28
N ASP A 5 -0.74 -2.58 14.52
CA ASP A 5 -1.21 -3.64 13.65
C ASP A 5 -2.29 -3.10 12.72
N ILE A 6 -2.22 -3.47 11.43
CA ILE A 6 -3.28 -3.21 10.47
C ILE A 6 -3.89 -4.57 10.12
N SER A 7 -5.03 -4.88 10.74
CA SER A 7 -5.80 -6.07 10.41
C SER A 7 -6.81 -5.74 9.32
N TRP A 8 -6.48 -6.10 8.09
CA TRP A 8 -7.38 -6.04 6.94
C TRP A 8 -7.75 -7.45 6.51
N SER A 9 -9.02 -7.68 6.14
CA SER A 9 -9.35 -8.94 5.47
C SER A 9 -8.58 -9.07 4.15
N CYS A 10 -8.21 -10.29 3.75
CA CYS A 10 -7.44 -10.51 2.50
C CYS A 10 -8.14 -9.89 1.28
N THR A 11 -9.48 -9.92 1.24
CA THR A 11 -10.28 -9.27 0.19
C THR A 11 -10.11 -7.75 0.21
N HIS A 12 -10.18 -7.13 1.39
CA HIS A 12 -10.01 -5.69 1.55
C HIS A 12 -8.60 -5.26 1.14
N PHE A 13 -7.58 -5.97 1.62
CA PHE A 13 -6.19 -5.68 1.27
C PHE A 13 -5.91 -5.86 -0.23
N HIS A 14 -6.49 -6.89 -0.86
CA HIS A 14 -6.42 -7.07 -2.30
C HIS A 14 -7.02 -5.88 -3.07
N LEU A 15 -8.23 -5.45 -2.71
CA LEU A 15 -8.88 -4.30 -3.36
C LEU A 15 -8.08 -3.00 -3.16
N PHE A 16 -7.46 -2.84 -2.00
CA PHE A 16 -6.55 -1.73 -1.73
C PHE A 16 -5.31 -1.72 -2.64
N ARG A 17 -4.66 -2.88 -2.81
CA ARG A 17 -3.52 -3.01 -3.73
C ARG A 17 -3.91 -2.76 -5.18
N VAL A 18 -5.09 -3.22 -5.61
CA VAL A 18 -5.60 -2.94 -6.97
C VAL A 18 -5.78 -1.44 -7.18
N TRP A 19 -6.38 -0.74 -6.22
CA TRP A 19 -6.57 0.71 -6.28
C TRP A 19 -5.24 1.48 -6.35
N LEU A 20 -4.26 1.09 -5.54
CA LEU A 20 -2.91 1.67 -5.59
C LEU A 20 -2.21 1.41 -6.93
N ALA A 21 -2.26 0.18 -7.47
CA ALA A 21 -1.68 -0.14 -8.76
C ALA A 21 -2.30 0.70 -9.89
N GLN A 22 -3.62 0.89 -9.87
CA GLN A 22 -4.30 1.76 -10.83
C GLN A 22 -3.86 3.21 -10.71
N ALA A 23 -3.64 3.73 -9.50
CA ALA A 23 -3.11 5.08 -9.28
C ALA A 23 -1.64 5.21 -9.74
N GLU A 24 -0.86 4.13 -9.69
CA GLU A 24 0.47 4.04 -10.30
C GLU A 24 0.44 3.88 -11.83
N GLY A 25 -0.75 3.69 -12.42
CA GLY A 25 -0.93 3.57 -13.87
C GLY A 25 -0.69 2.17 -14.43
N PHE A 26 -0.77 1.11 -13.62
CA PHE A 26 -0.68 -0.27 -14.08
C PHE A 26 -1.75 -1.18 -13.47
N SER A 27 -1.98 -2.36 -14.07
CA SER A 27 -2.91 -3.34 -13.52
C SER A 27 -2.18 -4.38 -12.67
N LEU A 28 -2.63 -4.55 -11.41
CA LEU A 28 -2.05 -5.55 -10.52
C LEU A 28 -2.17 -6.98 -11.08
N SER A 29 -3.26 -7.29 -11.79
CA SER A 29 -3.50 -8.61 -12.37
C SER A 29 -2.51 -9.00 -13.48
N GLU A 30 -1.78 -8.04 -14.05
CA GLU A 30 -0.74 -8.30 -15.06
C GLU A 30 0.58 -8.74 -14.42
N MET A 31 0.74 -8.52 -13.11
CA MET A 31 2.00 -8.73 -12.39
C MET A 31 2.17 -10.19 -11.96
N GLN A 32 3.42 -10.62 -11.91
CA GLN A 32 3.81 -11.92 -11.35
C GLN A 32 3.35 -12.02 -9.88
N GLY A 33 2.66 -13.12 -9.56
CA GLY A 33 2.01 -13.35 -8.26
C GLY A 33 0.52 -13.03 -8.21
N PHE A 34 -0.01 -12.31 -9.22
CA PHE A 34 -1.40 -11.85 -9.26
C PHE A 34 -2.19 -12.34 -10.50
N GLY A 35 -1.62 -13.29 -11.25
CA GLY A 35 -2.25 -13.93 -12.41
C GLY A 35 -1.59 -13.62 -13.76
N GLY A 36 -0.64 -12.68 -13.81
CA GLY A 36 0.11 -12.34 -15.02
C GLY A 36 1.59 -12.69 -14.95
N ASP A 37 2.29 -12.42 -16.06
CA ASP A 37 3.71 -12.76 -16.26
C ASP A 37 4.65 -11.55 -16.19
N ARG A 38 4.12 -10.33 -15.99
CA ARG A 38 4.93 -9.10 -15.95
C ARG A 38 5.77 -9.05 -14.68
N PRO A 39 7.11 -9.01 -14.78
CA PRO A 39 7.96 -8.97 -13.58
C PRO A 39 7.95 -7.58 -12.94
N TRP A 40 8.02 -7.54 -11.62
CA TRP A 40 8.07 -6.32 -10.80
C TRP A 40 9.23 -5.40 -11.17
N SER A 41 10.38 -5.96 -11.59
CA SER A 41 11.55 -5.19 -12.06
C SER A 41 11.29 -4.30 -13.28
N THR A 42 10.14 -4.44 -13.95
CA THR A 42 9.74 -3.55 -15.07
C THR A 42 9.03 -2.29 -14.60
N LEU A 43 8.65 -2.21 -13.32
CA LEU A 43 8.03 -1.05 -12.72
C LEU A 43 9.08 -0.27 -11.93
N SER A 44 8.99 1.05 -11.99
CA SER A 44 9.80 1.95 -11.16
C SER A 44 8.94 2.57 -10.07
N THR A 45 8.21 1.73 -9.33
CA THR A 45 7.32 2.18 -8.25
C THR A 45 7.97 1.99 -6.90
N THR A 46 7.89 3.00 -6.03
CA THR A 46 8.36 2.87 -4.64
C THR A 46 7.40 2.02 -3.80
N LEU A 47 6.18 1.78 -4.27
CA LEU A 47 5.14 1.02 -3.57
C LEU A 47 5.27 -0.50 -3.76
N GLU A 48 6.23 -0.99 -4.53
CA GLU A 48 6.45 -2.43 -4.76
C GLU A 48 6.48 -3.26 -3.48
N PRO A 49 7.17 -2.86 -2.38
CA PRO A 49 7.19 -3.66 -1.15
C PRO A 49 5.81 -3.86 -0.51
N LEU A 50 4.88 -2.92 -0.70
CA LEU A 50 3.51 -3.00 -0.21
C LEU A 50 2.61 -3.77 -1.18
N LEU A 51 2.77 -3.53 -2.48
CA LEU A 51 1.94 -4.15 -3.52
C LEU A 51 2.25 -5.63 -3.74
N ASN A 52 3.52 -6.02 -3.61
CA ASN A 52 3.99 -7.39 -3.70
C ASN A 52 4.15 -8.06 -2.31
N HIS A 53 3.53 -7.49 -1.28
CA HIS A 53 3.51 -8.07 0.06
C HIS A 53 2.53 -9.26 0.10
N PRO A 54 2.92 -10.41 0.65
CA PRO A 54 2.01 -11.56 0.82
C PRO A 54 0.98 -11.31 1.92
N ASP A 55 -0.19 -11.93 1.80
CA ASP A 55 -1.35 -11.55 2.64
C ASP A 55 -1.25 -12.02 4.10
N ASP A 56 -0.60 -13.16 4.37
CA ASP A 56 -0.76 -13.86 5.67
C ASP A 56 0.55 -14.09 6.47
N ALA A 57 1.73 -13.76 5.94
CA ALA A 57 3.02 -14.01 6.62
C ALA A 57 4.23 -13.38 5.87
N GLY A 58 4.12 -12.12 5.47
CA GLY A 58 5.21 -11.41 4.80
C GLY A 58 6.27 -10.89 5.75
N PRO A 59 7.48 -10.61 5.25
CA PRO A 59 8.43 -9.83 6.02
C PRO A 59 7.82 -8.45 6.31
N ASP A 60 7.88 -8.04 7.57
CA ASP A 60 7.40 -6.73 8.00
C ASP A 60 8.05 -5.61 7.17
N LEU A 61 7.32 -4.51 6.98
CA LEU A 61 7.89 -3.36 6.27
C LEU A 61 8.85 -2.63 7.19
N ALA A 62 10.11 -2.58 6.78
CA ALA A 62 11.13 -1.84 7.49
C ALA A 62 10.82 -0.33 7.49
N PRO A 63 11.20 0.41 8.54
CA PRO A 63 10.98 1.86 8.60
C PRO A 63 11.47 2.58 7.34
N THR A 64 12.64 2.24 6.81
CA THR A 64 13.20 2.87 5.60
C THR A 64 12.33 2.65 4.35
N GLN A 65 11.63 1.51 4.25
CA GLN A 65 10.69 1.25 3.16
C GLN A 65 9.42 2.08 3.35
N CYS A 66 8.90 2.17 4.57
CA CYS A 66 7.79 3.06 4.90
C CYS A 66 8.11 4.52 4.50
N ALA A 67 9.29 5.04 4.86
CA ALA A 67 9.72 6.38 4.49
C ALA A 67 9.75 6.61 2.98
N ALA A 68 10.22 5.62 2.20
CA ALA A 68 10.27 5.73 0.74
C ALA A 68 8.89 5.72 0.08
N MET A 69 7.91 5.03 0.70
CA MET A 69 6.54 4.91 0.19
C MET A 69 5.64 6.09 0.57
N LEU A 70 5.83 6.66 1.75
CA LEU A 70 5.04 7.78 2.27
C LEU A 70 4.78 8.92 1.27
N PRO A 71 5.79 9.53 0.63
CA PRO A 71 5.55 10.64 -0.29
C PRO A 71 4.69 10.23 -1.48
N ARG A 72 4.77 8.97 -1.92
CA ARG A 72 3.97 8.48 -3.04
C ARG A 72 2.54 8.19 -2.62
N LEU A 73 2.32 7.61 -1.45
CA LEU A 73 0.97 7.39 -0.89
C LEU A 73 0.24 8.73 -0.67
N GLU A 74 0.92 9.74 -0.14
CA GLU A 74 0.35 11.08 0.06
C GLU A 74 -0.02 11.72 -1.28
N ALA A 75 0.84 11.62 -2.30
CA ALA A 75 0.54 12.11 -3.64
C ALA A 75 -0.72 11.46 -4.24
N ILE A 76 -0.85 10.13 -4.14
CA ILE A 76 -2.05 9.41 -4.62
C ILE A 76 -3.31 9.87 -3.89
N ILE A 77 -3.24 10.05 -2.56
CA ILE A 77 -4.35 10.54 -1.74
C ILE A 77 -4.79 11.95 -2.17
N ASP A 78 -3.84 12.82 -2.50
CA ASP A 78 -4.12 14.19 -2.92
C ASP A 78 -4.62 14.27 -4.37
N GLU A 79 -4.10 13.43 -5.27
CA GLU A 79 -4.60 13.26 -6.64
C GLU A 79 -6.07 12.82 -6.61
N ARG A 80 -6.39 11.79 -5.82
CA ARG A 80 -7.75 11.21 -5.75
C ARG A 80 -8.79 12.14 -5.11
N GLN A 81 -8.38 12.94 -4.14
CA GLN A 81 -9.23 13.99 -3.58
C GLN A 81 -9.64 15.04 -4.61
N GLN A 82 -8.76 15.34 -5.58
CA GLN A 82 -9.02 16.33 -6.61
C GLN A 82 -9.90 15.77 -7.73
N GLU A 83 -9.76 14.48 -8.05
CA GLU A 83 -10.56 13.81 -9.08
C GLU A 83 -12.03 13.69 -8.70
N GLY A 84 -12.32 13.44 -7.41
CA GLY A 84 -13.67 13.45 -6.83
C GLY A 84 -14.62 12.35 -7.36
N GLY A 85 -15.48 11.82 -6.48
CA GLY A 85 -16.74 11.22 -6.91
C GLY A 85 -16.82 9.71 -7.13
N ASP A 86 -16.00 8.89 -6.47
CA ASP A 86 -16.24 7.45 -6.39
C ASP A 86 -16.27 6.97 -4.92
N PRO A 87 -17.40 6.43 -4.41
CA PRO A 87 -17.52 6.01 -3.01
C PRO A 87 -16.54 4.87 -2.65
N ASP A 88 -16.20 3.99 -3.60
CA ASP A 88 -15.16 3.00 -3.40
C ASP A 88 -13.77 3.67 -3.31
N GLY A 89 -13.48 4.65 -4.17
CA GLY A 89 -12.28 5.49 -4.10
C GLY A 89 -12.14 6.28 -2.79
N GLU A 90 -13.24 6.76 -2.19
CA GLU A 90 -13.22 7.44 -0.88
C GLU A 90 -12.81 6.48 0.24
N LEU A 91 -13.35 5.26 0.27
CA LEU A 91 -12.95 4.24 1.25
C LEU A 91 -11.45 3.92 1.12
N ARG A 92 -10.96 3.74 -0.10
CA ARG A 92 -9.53 3.46 -0.35
C ARG A 92 -8.63 4.64 0.03
N THR A 93 -9.11 5.87 -0.13
CA THR A 93 -8.42 7.06 0.35
C THR A 93 -8.33 7.08 1.88
N VAL A 94 -9.38 6.67 2.58
CA VAL A 94 -9.37 6.52 4.05
C VAL A 94 -8.37 5.44 4.48
N ASP A 95 -8.39 4.27 3.83
CA ASP A 95 -7.44 3.18 4.09
C ASP A 95 -5.98 3.66 3.88
N ALA A 96 -5.71 4.37 2.80
CA ALA A 96 -4.38 4.91 2.49
C ALA A 96 -3.93 5.92 3.55
N ARG A 97 -4.83 6.80 4.02
CA ARG A 97 -4.53 7.75 5.10
C ARG A 97 -4.22 7.05 6.42
N GLN A 98 -4.97 6.00 6.75
CA GLN A 98 -4.69 5.18 7.94
C GLN A 98 -3.32 4.52 7.83
N LEU A 99 -2.99 3.92 6.68
CA LEU A 99 -1.68 3.33 6.42
C LEU A 99 -0.55 4.36 6.55
N VAL A 100 -0.71 5.57 5.98
CA VAL A 100 0.24 6.67 6.12
C VAL A 100 0.47 7.05 7.58
N ALA A 101 -0.60 7.13 8.39
CA ALA A 101 -0.49 7.44 9.81
C ALA A 101 0.30 6.36 10.57
N VAL A 102 0.03 5.08 10.27
CA VAL A 102 0.75 3.94 10.85
C VAL A 102 2.22 3.95 10.43
N MET A 103 2.51 4.14 9.14
CA MET A 103 3.88 4.25 8.61
C MET A 103 4.66 5.39 9.28
N LYS A 104 4.04 6.56 9.49
CA LYS A 104 4.64 7.68 10.22
C LYS A 104 4.91 7.35 11.68
N PHE A 105 4.02 6.60 12.34
CA PHE A 105 4.25 6.11 13.71
C PHE A 105 5.41 5.12 13.76
N CYS A 106 5.45 4.16 12.83
CA CYS A 106 6.54 3.19 12.72
C CYS A 106 7.89 3.87 12.53
N LEU A 107 7.94 4.93 11.71
CA LEU A 107 9.13 5.76 11.53
C LEU A 107 9.53 6.53 12.79
N ASP A 108 8.57 7.17 13.48
CA ASP A 108 8.85 7.93 14.70
C ASP A 108 9.39 7.04 15.83
N LYS A 109 8.90 5.80 15.89
CA LYS A 109 9.31 4.82 16.91
C LYS A 109 10.45 3.91 16.49
N ASP A 110 10.90 4.01 15.24
CA ASP A 110 11.88 3.10 14.63
C ASP A 110 11.48 1.62 14.81
N VAL A 111 10.20 1.32 14.55
CA VAL A 111 9.63 -0.03 14.64
C VAL A 111 9.11 -0.48 13.28
N GLU A 112 9.12 -1.78 13.04
CA GLU A 112 8.60 -2.37 11.81
C GLU A 112 7.06 -2.32 11.78
N LEU A 113 6.50 -2.20 10.57
CA LEU A 113 5.05 -2.28 10.36
C LEU A 113 4.67 -3.73 10.10
N ILE A 114 3.79 -4.23 10.97
CA ILE A 114 3.32 -5.62 10.96
C ILE A 114 1.97 -5.71 10.27
N PHE A 115 1.82 -6.69 9.38
CA PHE A 115 0.54 -7.08 8.79
C PHE A 115 0.03 -8.34 9.49
N GLY A 116 -1.21 -8.30 9.99
CA GLY A 116 -1.81 -9.33 10.85
C GLY A 116 -3.19 -9.81 10.41
#